data_AF-A0A7H8SH96-F1
#
_entry.id   AF-A0A7H8SH96-F1
#
_cell.length_a   1.000
_cell.length_b   1.000
_cell.length_c   1.000
_cell.angle_alpha   90.00
_cell.angle_beta   90.00
_cell.angle_gamma   90.00
#
_symmetry.space_group_name_H-M   'P 1'
#
loop_
_entity.id
_entity.type
_entity.pdbx_description
1 polymer ?
#
loop_
_entity_poly.entity_id
_entity_poly.type
_entity_poly.pdbx_seq_one_letter_code
_entity_poly.pdbx_strand_id
1 'polypeptide(L)'
;MKNNIFLDGLRSVARVGETAVIAARAGIKYATEKPSNAKLMRETFESLGSTYIKLGQFIASTPSLFPREYVEEFQGCLDQTPSLPFSYVQGVLASEFEGRNLSEIFASIDETPLASASIAQVHAAKLVTGENVVIKVQKPGVETILYTDLNVLHWATKVLEKAVPKVKFASLADIVEEIKTRMVREVDFIEEASNLDDFVNYLNITQNHKAMAPKVYHQYSTRRVLTMQRLYGVPLTDFEVVKKRCKDPSQVLITAMNTWFGSLMMCNSFHADLHAGNLMLLDDGRVGFIDFGIVGQLKPEVWTACIAFMDALQKTDYALMAENMLGMGMTAVKIDTQVLAADLERLFSGVLLADPQELLSSNPADLNDIMMDMVAVGERHGIRFPRDFALLFKQMLYFDRFMRILAPYTDIYADQRLQMVQTMDPNVLLKN
;
A
#
# COMPACT_ATOMS: atom_id res chain seq x y z
N MET A 1 34.77 -4.08 -5.84
CA MET A 1 33.93 -2.94 -6.32
C MET A 1 34.76 -1.89 -7.07
N LYS A 2 35.12 -2.15 -8.32
CA LYS A 2 35.58 -1.15 -9.31
C LYS A 2 35.29 -1.78 -10.67
N ASN A 3 34.09 -1.52 -11.21
CA ASN A 3 33.70 -1.61 -12.63
C ASN A 3 32.18 -1.63 -12.74
N ASN A 4 31.58 -0.49 -13.13
CA ASN A 4 30.39 -0.37 -13.99
C ASN A 4 29.77 1.04 -14.06
N ILE A 5 30.37 2.05 -13.42
CA ILE A 5 29.91 3.45 -13.49
C ILE A 5 29.70 3.93 -14.95
N PHE A 6 30.55 3.47 -15.87
CA PHE A 6 30.45 3.82 -17.30
C PHE A 6 29.29 3.11 -18.03
N LEU A 7 29.04 1.84 -17.68
CA LEU A 7 27.96 1.03 -18.25
C LEU A 7 26.59 1.47 -17.72
N ASP A 8 26.51 1.83 -16.44
CA ASP A 8 25.31 2.40 -15.83
C ASP A 8 25.03 3.80 -16.38
N GLY A 9 26.08 4.63 -16.58
CA GLY A 9 25.95 5.94 -17.23
C GLY A 9 25.43 5.85 -18.68
N LEU A 10 25.92 4.88 -19.47
CA LEU A 10 25.43 4.62 -20.82
C LEU A 10 23.97 4.15 -20.83
N ARG A 11 23.57 3.29 -19.88
CA ARG A 11 22.18 2.86 -19.71
C ARG A 11 21.26 4.02 -19.35
N SER A 12 21.69 4.91 -18.45
CA SER A 12 20.92 6.11 -18.10
C SER A 12 20.73 7.05 -19.29
N VAL A 13 21.75 7.27 -20.13
CA VAL A 13 21.61 8.12 -21.33
C VAL A 13 20.67 7.49 -22.37
N ALA A 14 20.81 6.18 -22.63
CA ALA A 14 19.92 5.46 -23.52
C ALA A 14 18.46 5.53 -23.04
N ARG A 15 18.24 5.40 -21.73
CA ARG A 15 16.94 5.49 -21.09
C ARG A 15 16.30 6.88 -21.23
N VAL A 16 17.08 7.95 -21.05
CA VAL A 16 16.60 9.33 -21.28
C VAL A 16 16.14 9.52 -22.73
N GLY A 17 16.89 8.96 -23.70
CA GLY A 17 16.52 9.00 -25.11
C GLY A 17 15.21 8.25 -25.41
N GLU A 18 15.04 7.06 -24.84
CA GLU A 18 13.82 6.25 -24.96
C GLU A 18 12.59 6.98 -24.39
N THR A 19 12.73 7.58 -23.20
CA THR A 19 11.69 8.40 -22.57
C THR A 19 11.29 9.58 -23.45
N ALA A 20 12.26 10.27 -24.08
CA ALA A 20 11.98 11.38 -24.97
C ALA A 20 11.22 10.96 -26.24
N VAL A 21 11.55 9.79 -26.82
CA VAL A 21 10.85 9.25 -28.00
C VAL A 21 9.41 8.87 -27.66
N ILE A 22 9.19 8.22 -26.51
CA ILE A 22 7.84 7.82 -26.07
C ILE A 22 7.00 9.06 -25.75
N ALA A 23 7.57 10.06 -25.08
CA ALA A 23 6.89 11.33 -24.84
C ALA A 23 6.52 12.05 -26.16
N ALA A 24 7.40 12.05 -27.16
CA ALA A 24 7.12 12.62 -28.47
C ALA A 24 5.96 11.89 -29.19
N ARG A 25 5.91 10.55 -29.10
CA ARG A 25 4.80 9.75 -29.65
C ARG A 25 3.48 10.04 -28.93
N ALA A 26 3.50 10.19 -27.61
CA ALA A 26 2.33 10.57 -26.83
C ALA A 26 1.80 11.97 -27.26
N GLY A 27 2.71 12.92 -27.49
CA GLY A 27 2.36 14.25 -28.00
C GLY A 27 1.72 14.22 -29.39
N ILE A 28 2.22 13.37 -30.29
CA ILE A 28 1.61 13.16 -31.61
C ILE A 28 0.21 12.55 -31.47
N LYS A 29 0.06 11.52 -30.62
CA LYS A 29 -1.22 10.84 -30.38
C LYS A 29 -2.27 11.80 -29.79
N TYR A 30 -1.87 12.67 -28.87
CA TYR A 30 -2.73 13.73 -28.35
C TYR A 30 -3.25 14.64 -29.47
N ALA A 31 -2.35 15.06 -30.37
CA ALA A 31 -2.70 15.95 -31.48
C ALA A 31 -3.60 15.29 -32.53
N THR A 32 -3.48 13.98 -32.77
CA THR A 32 -4.23 13.26 -33.80
C THR A 32 -5.56 12.68 -33.33
N GLU A 33 -5.59 12.08 -32.13
CA GLU A 33 -6.73 11.28 -31.66
C GLU A 33 -7.53 11.97 -30.54
N LYS A 34 -6.97 12.98 -29.89
CA LYS A 34 -7.55 13.67 -28.72
C LYS A 34 -8.18 12.71 -27.67
N PRO A 35 -7.47 11.66 -27.23
CA PRO A 35 -7.93 10.80 -26.13
C PRO A 35 -8.10 11.60 -24.82
N SER A 36 -8.77 11.04 -23.82
CA SER A 36 -8.76 11.64 -22.48
C SER A 36 -7.32 11.73 -21.97
N ASN A 37 -7.00 12.81 -21.24
CA ASN A 37 -5.64 13.06 -20.73
C ASN A 37 -5.18 11.90 -19.82
N ALA A 38 -6.09 11.34 -19.02
CA ALA A 38 -5.83 10.21 -18.14
C ALA A 38 -5.45 8.94 -18.91
N LYS A 39 -6.22 8.58 -19.96
CA LYS A 39 -5.95 7.38 -20.76
C LYS A 39 -4.63 7.47 -21.52
N LEU A 40 -4.36 8.63 -22.12
CA LEU A 40 -3.08 8.87 -22.78
C LEU A 40 -1.91 8.74 -21.81
N MET A 41 -2.07 9.26 -20.59
CA MET A 41 -1.04 9.17 -19.55
C MET A 41 -0.80 7.72 -19.10
N ARG A 42 -1.85 6.91 -18.91
CA ARG A 42 -1.74 5.47 -18.58
C ARG A 42 -0.98 4.69 -19.65
N GLU A 43 -1.40 4.82 -20.91
CA GLU A 43 -0.75 4.10 -22.02
C GLU A 43 0.72 4.53 -22.21
N THR A 44 1.00 5.82 -21.95
CA THR A 44 2.37 6.34 -21.95
C THR A 44 3.18 5.72 -20.81
N PHE A 45 2.59 5.57 -19.62
CA PHE A 45 3.24 4.95 -18.46
C PHE A 45 3.55 3.47 -18.70
N GLU A 46 2.62 2.72 -19.29
CA GLU A 46 2.83 1.33 -19.68
C GLU A 46 3.96 1.19 -20.70
N SER A 47 4.01 2.11 -21.69
CA SER A 47 5.06 2.13 -22.72
C SER A 47 6.43 2.49 -22.16
N LEU A 48 6.48 3.35 -21.14
CA LEU A 48 7.72 3.73 -20.47
C LEU A 48 8.23 2.62 -19.54
N GLY A 49 7.38 1.70 -19.09
CA GLY A 49 7.78 0.48 -18.36
C GLY A 49 7.68 0.61 -16.84
N SER A 50 8.41 -0.25 -16.12
CA SER A 50 8.15 -0.59 -14.70
C SER A 50 8.04 0.61 -13.75
N THR A 51 8.90 1.61 -13.85
CA THR A 51 8.83 2.81 -13.00
C THR A 51 7.53 3.57 -13.20
N TYR A 52 7.09 3.75 -14.45
CA TYR A 52 5.88 4.51 -14.73
C TYR A 52 4.63 3.68 -14.49
N ILE A 53 4.66 2.36 -14.68
CA ILE A 53 3.60 1.46 -14.19
C ILE A 53 3.45 1.63 -12.68
N LYS A 54 4.55 1.71 -11.94
CA LYS A 54 4.53 1.99 -10.50
C LYS A 54 3.99 3.38 -10.13
N LEU A 55 4.32 4.40 -10.92
CA LEU A 55 3.70 5.73 -10.76
C LEU A 55 2.19 5.65 -11.00
N GLY A 56 1.78 4.82 -11.97
CA GLY A 56 0.38 4.50 -12.21
C GLY A 56 -0.27 3.80 -11.02
N GLN A 57 0.37 2.78 -10.45
CA GLN A 57 -0.07 2.11 -9.22
C GLN A 57 -0.15 3.09 -8.05
N PHE A 58 0.76 4.05 -7.95
CA PHE A 58 0.72 5.11 -6.94
C PHE A 58 -0.49 6.04 -7.13
N ILE A 59 -0.73 6.50 -8.36
CA ILE A 59 -1.89 7.31 -8.72
C ILE A 59 -3.19 6.54 -8.42
N ALA A 60 -3.26 5.26 -8.79
CA ALA A 60 -4.39 4.39 -8.53
C ALA A 60 -4.64 4.15 -7.04
N SER A 61 -3.58 4.10 -6.24
CA SER A 61 -3.65 3.78 -4.81
C SER A 61 -3.80 5.00 -3.90
N THR A 62 -3.59 6.22 -4.43
CA THR A 62 -3.63 7.49 -3.67
C THR A 62 -4.67 8.48 -4.21
N PRO A 63 -5.98 8.19 -4.05
CA PRO A 63 -7.01 9.03 -4.62
C PRO A 63 -6.97 10.46 -4.06
N SER A 64 -6.62 10.65 -2.79
CA SER A 64 -6.58 11.97 -2.16
C SER A 64 -5.60 12.99 -2.79
N LEU A 65 -4.68 12.56 -3.66
CA LEU A 65 -3.68 13.42 -4.30
C LEU A 65 -3.93 13.68 -5.79
N PHE A 66 -4.80 12.92 -6.45
CA PHE A 66 -4.95 12.97 -7.90
C PHE A 66 -6.42 13.13 -8.32
N PRO A 67 -6.71 13.82 -9.45
CA PRO A 67 -8.08 13.93 -9.93
C PRO A 67 -8.67 12.55 -10.25
N ARG A 68 -9.97 12.38 -9.96
CA ARG A 68 -10.72 11.13 -10.12
C ARG A 68 -10.50 10.42 -11.46
N GLU A 69 -10.52 11.18 -12.56
CA GLU A 69 -10.32 10.66 -13.92
C GLU A 69 -8.98 9.91 -14.09
N TYR A 70 -7.92 10.30 -13.36
CA TYR A 70 -6.64 9.61 -13.39
C TYR A 70 -6.67 8.39 -12.48
N VAL A 71 -7.19 8.51 -11.26
CA VAL A 71 -7.22 7.39 -10.29
C VAL A 71 -7.96 6.18 -10.85
N GLU A 72 -9.09 6.40 -11.51
CA GLU A 72 -9.91 5.35 -12.12
C GLU A 72 -9.21 4.69 -13.31
N GLU A 73 -8.68 5.48 -14.24
CA GLU A 73 -7.98 4.96 -15.42
C GLU A 73 -6.74 4.15 -15.01
N PHE A 74 -5.99 4.61 -14.01
CA PHE A 74 -4.78 3.95 -13.53
C PHE A 74 -5.04 2.68 -12.70
N GLN A 75 -6.28 2.34 -12.36
CA GLN A 75 -6.59 1.05 -11.71
C GLN A 75 -6.09 -0.14 -12.56
N GLY A 76 -6.06 -0.02 -13.88
CA GLY A 76 -5.53 -1.05 -14.78
C GLY A 76 -4.03 -1.33 -14.63
N CYS A 77 -3.27 -0.44 -13.97
CA CYS A 77 -1.86 -0.68 -13.67
C CYS A 77 -1.64 -1.58 -12.44
N LEU A 78 -2.71 -1.94 -11.70
CA LEU A 78 -2.64 -2.84 -10.55
C LEU A 78 -2.53 -4.33 -10.94
N ASP A 79 -2.64 -4.67 -12.23
CA ASP A 79 -2.59 -6.05 -12.72
C ASP A 79 -1.18 -6.68 -12.65
N GLN A 80 -1.14 -8.01 -12.49
CA GLN A 80 0.08 -8.79 -12.32
C GLN A 80 1.03 -8.64 -13.52
N THR A 81 2.27 -8.23 -13.25
CA THR A 81 3.31 -8.13 -14.27
C THR A 81 3.84 -9.51 -14.69
N PRO A 82 4.25 -9.69 -15.96
CA PRO A 82 4.82 -10.96 -16.42
C PRO A 82 6.06 -11.38 -15.61
N SER A 83 6.23 -12.69 -15.47
CA SER A 83 7.39 -13.29 -14.80
C SER A 83 8.64 -13.23 -15.68
N LEU A 84 9.79 -13.17 -15.01
CA LEU A 84 11.10 -13.24 -15.64
C LEU A 84 11.61 -14.69 -15.66
N PRO A 85 12.45 -15.05 -16.64
CA PRO A 85 13.12 -16.36 -16.66
C PRO A 85 13.92 -16.60 -15.38
N PHE A 86 13.94 -17.85 -14.91
CA PHE A 86 14.64 -18.21 -13.67
C PHE A 86 16.16 -17.92 -13.70
N SER A 87 16.78 -17.93 -14.88
CA SER A 87 18.19 -17.53 -15.05
C SER A 87 18.50 -16.13 -14.53
N TYR A 88 17.53 -15.21 -14.61
CA TYR A 88 17.67 -13.89 -14.01
C TYR A 88 17.75 -13.98 -12.48
N VAL A 89 16.83 -14.74 -11.87
CA VAL A 89 16.76 -14.94 -10.43
C VAL A 89 18.07 -15.56 -9.93
N GLN A 90 18.58 -16.58 -10.63
CA GLN A 90 19.88 -17.19 -10.33
C GLN A 90 21.02 -16.16 -10.41
N GLY A 91 21.01 -15.28 -11.42
CA GLY A 91 22.01 -14.22 -11.56
C GLY A 91 22.00 -13.22 -10.41
N VAL A 92 20.82 -12.81 -9.93
CA VAL A 92 20.71 -11.94 -8.74
C VAL A 92 21.22 -12.65 -7.50
N LEU A 93 20.77 -13.88 -7.26
CA LEU A 93 21.21 -14.66 -6.09
C LEU A 93 22.73 -14.86 -6.09
N ALA A 94 23.33 -15.20 -7.23
CA ALA A 94 24.79 -15.36 -7.34
C ALA A 94 25.56 -14.07 -7.08
N SER A 95 25.01 -12.92 -7.48
CA SER A 95 25.58 -11.59 -7.23
C SER A 95 25.47 -11.18 -5.76
N GLU A 96 24.30 -11.36 -5.14
CA GLU A 96 24.04 -10.90 -3.77
C GLU A 96 24.72 -11.78 -2.72
N PHE A 97 24.94 -13.06 -3.04
CA PHE A 97 25.66 -14.00 -2.18
C PHE A 97 27.07 -14.32 -2.71
N GLU A 98 27.71 -13.37 -3.39
CA GLU A 98 29.07 -13.53 -3.91
C GLU A 98 30.03 -14.03 -2.80
N GLY A 99 30.82 -15.04 -3.12
CA GLY A 99 31.71 -15.70 -2.15
C GLY A 99 31.09 -16.87 -1.38
N ARG A 100 29.81 -17.20 -1.62
CA ARG A 100 29.15 -18.42 -1.14
C ARG A 100 28.56 -19.19 -2.30
N ASN A 101 28.57 -20.52 -2.21
CA ASN A 101 27.86 -21.33 -3.20
C ASN A 101 26.36 -21.36 -2.84
N LEU A 102 25.48 -21.08 -3.78
CA LEU A 102 24.03 -21.11 -3.54
C LEU A 102 23.55 -22.49 -3.04
N SER A 103 24.23 -23.58 -3.42
CA SER A 103 23.93 -24.92 -2.93
C SER A 103 24.27 -25.14 -1.44
N GLU A 104 25.07 -24.25 -0.84
CA GLU A 104 25.33 -24.24 0.60
C GLU A 104 24.25 -23.49 1.39
N ILE A 105 23.38 -22.75 0.69
CA ILE A 105 22.30 -21.96 1.28
C ILE A 105 20.96 -22.67 1.04
N PHE A 106 20.68 -22.98 -0.22
CA PHE A 106 19.44 -23.57 -0.69
C PHE A 106 19.68 -25.01 -1.16
N ALA A 107 18.98 -25.96 -0.53
CA ALA A 107 18.91 -27.34 -1.00
C ALA A 107 18.15 -27.45 -2.33
N SER A 108 17.13 -26.62 -2.52
CA SER A 108 16.40 -26.50 -3.77
C SER A 108 15.72 -25.14 -3.90
N ILE A 109 15.54 -24.68 -5.14
CA ILE A 109 14.74 -23.51 -5.50
C ILE A 109 13.82 -23.96 -6.63
N ASP A 110 12.53 -23.65 -6.52
CA ASP A 110 11.57 -23.90 -7.59
C ASP A 110 11.77 -22.87 -8.70
N GLU A 111 11.99 -23.32 -9.93
CA GLU A 111 12.14 -22.44 -11.08
C GLU A 111 10.83 -21.74 -11.43
N THR A 112 9.69 -22.34 -11.09
CA THR A 112 8.37 -21.76 -11.29
C THR A 112 8.10 -20.75 -10.17
N PRO A 113 7.84 -19.47 -10.49
CA PRO A 113 7.54 -18.48 -9.46
C PRO A 113 6.17 -18.78 -8.82
N LEU A 114 6.08 -18.57 -7.51
CA LEU A 114 4.80 -18.56 -6.78
C LEU A 114 3.99 -17.31 -7.12
N ALA A 115 4.67 -16.18 -7.29
CA ALA A 115 4.07 -14.90 -7.62
C ALA A 115 5.08 -14.00 -8.34
N SER A 116 4.58 -13.07 -9.15
CA SER A 116 5.39 -12.01 -9.76
C SER A 116 4.69 -10.67 -9.60
N ALA A 117 5.36 -9.73 -8.92
CA ALA A 117 4.89 -8.38 -8.67
C ALA A 117 5.74 -7.38 -9.48
N SER A 118 5.42 -6.09 -9.37
CA SER A 118 6.06 -5.02 -10.14
C SER A 118 7.57 -4.93 -9.93
N ILE A 119 8.05 -5.15 -8.70
CA ILE A 119 9.49 -5.07 -8.34
C ILE A 119 10.16 -6.39 -8.09
N ALA A 120 9.40 -7.45 -7.84
CA ALA A 120 9.95 -8.67 -7.29
C ALA A 120 9.27 -9.90 -7.87
N GLN A 121 10.00 -11.00 -7.86
CA GLN A 121 9.47 -12.32 -8.15
C GLN A 121 9.71 -13.22 -6.96
N VAL A 122 8.69 -13.98 -6.58
CA VAL A 122 8.72 -14.84 -5.39
C VAL A 122 8.82 -16.29 -5.83
N HIS A 123 9.82 -17.01 -5.32
CA HIS A 123 10.03 -18.44 -5.58
C HIS A 123 9.94 -19.24 -4.29
N ALA A 124 9.42 -20.47 -4.39
CA ALA A 124 9.55 -21.44 -3.32
C ALA A 124 11.00 -21.94 -3.26
N ALA A 125 11.53 -22.16 -2.06
CA ALA A 125 12.83 -22.77 -1.86
C ALA A 125 12.87 -23.59 -0.58
N LYS A 126 13.94 -24.37 -0.43
CA LYS A 126 14.24 -25.12 0.78
C LYS A 126 15.68 -24.82 1.20
N LEU A 127 15.90 -24.46 2.45
CA LEU A 127 17.23 -24.25 2.99
C LEU A 127 17.95 -25.59 3.17
N VAL A 128 19.29 -25.59 3.15
CA VAL A 128 20.09 -26.79 3.47
C VAL A 128 19.83 -27.34 4.87
N THR A 129 19.41 -26.46 5.79
CA THR A 129 19.00 -26.79 7.17
C THR A 129 17.63 -27.47 7.24
N GLY A 130 16.86 -27.47 6.14
CA GLY A 130 15.63 -28.23 5.98
C GLY A 130 14.35 -27.41 5.98
N GLU A 131 14.39 -26.15 6.38
CA GLU A 131 13.22 -25.27 6.43
C GLU A 131 12.71 -24.90 5.03
N ASN A 132 11.38 -24.87 4.89
CA ASN A 132 10.71 -24.38 3.69
C ASN A 132 10.62 -22.86 3.76
N VAL A 133 11.12 -22.20 2.72
CA VAL A 133 11.19 -20.75 2.63
C VAL A 133 10.62 -20.26 1.30
N VAL A 134 10.33 -18.97 1.24
CA VAL A 134 10.14 -18.26 -0.01
C VAL A 134 11.26 -17.24 -0.17
N ILE A 135 11.71 -17.06 -1.40
CA ILE A 135 12.72 -16.06 -1.77
C ILE A 135 12.05 -15.03 -2.67
N LYS A 136 11.98 -13.78 -2.21
CA LYS A 136 11.51 -12.62 -2.97
C LYS A 136 12.75 -11.95 -3.57
N VAL A 137 12.86 -11.96 -4.89
CA VAL A 137 14.04 -11.50 -5.62
C VAL A 137 13.69 -10.32 -6.50
N GLN A 138 14.45 -9.24 -6.38
CA GLN A 138 14.18 -7.99 -7.10
C GLN A 138 14.43 -8.11 -8.61
N LYS A 139 13.49 -7.61 -9.42
CA LYS A 139 13.58 -7.51 -10.89
C LYS A 139 14.70 -6.53 -11.32
N PRO A 140 15.25 -6.65 -12.56
CA PRO A 140 16.43 -5.90 -12.96
C PRO A 140 16.12 -4.45 -13.19
N GLY A 141 17.11 -3.58 -12.92
CA GLY A 141 17.03 -2.17 -13.22
C GLY A 141 15.98 -1.42 -12.39
N VAL A 142 15.27 -2.05 -11.47
CA VAL A 142 14.25 -1.40 -10.65
C VAL A 142 14.84 -0.18 -9.95
N GLU A 143 15.98 -0.32 -9.27
CA GLU A 143 16.66 0.79 -8.59
C GLU A 143 17.14 1.88 -9.57
N THR A 144 17.89 1.52 -10.62
CA THR A 144 18.46 2.50 -11.57
C THR A 144 17.39 3.22 -12.38
N ILE A 145 16.37 2.50 -12.84
CA ILE A 145 15.24 3.04 -13.60
C ILE A 145 14.39 3.91 -12.68
N LEU A 146 14.15 3.51 -11.42
CA LEU A 146 13.44 4.36 -10.45
C LEU A 146 14.18 5.66 -10.18
N TYR A 147 15.45 5.62 -9.77
CA TYR A 147 16.20 6.83 -9.46
C TYR A 147 16.39 7.73 -10.69
N THR A 148 16.64 7.16 -11.87
CA THR A 148 16.83 7.94 -13.10
C THR A 148 15.51 8.59 -13.52
N ASP A 149 14.41 7.83 -13.58
CA ASP A 149 13.12 8.34 -14.05
C ASP A 149 12.51 9.34 -13.03
N LEU A 150 12.69 9.12 -11.73
CA LEU A 150 12.24 10.06 -10.69
C LEU A 150 13.05 11.38 -10.70
N ASN A 151 14.36 11.31 -10.96
CA ASN A 151 15.17 12.51 -11.13
C ASN A 151 14.79 13.29 -12.40
N VAL A 152 14.46 12.58 -13.49
CA VAL A 152 13.94 13.21 -14.71
C VAL A 152 12.60 13.88 -14.45
N LEU A 153 11.68 13.23 -13.74
CA LEU A 153 10.40 13.82 -13.33
C LEU A 153 10.60 15.05 -12.44
N HIS A 154 11.45 14.95 -11.42
CA HIS A 154 11.74 16.06 -10.51
C HIS A 154 12.41 17.24 -11.23
N TRP A 155 13.23 16.97 -12.25
CA TRP A 155 13.81 18.03 -13.07
C TRP A 155 12.77 18.64 -14.03
N ALA A 156 11.93 17.81 -14.65
CA ALA A 156 10.85 18.26 -15.52
C ALA A 156 9.85 19.15 -14.76
N THR A 157 9.47 18.80 -13.53
CA THR A 157 8.59 19.64 -12.69
C THR A 157 9.23 21.00 -12.42
N LYS A 158 10.52 21.05 -12.07
CA LYS A 158 11.26 22.31 -11.86
C LYS A 158 11.37 23.17 -13.12
N VAL A 159 11.53 22.58 -14.29
CA VAL A 159 11.57 23.30 -15.57
C VAL A 159 10.20 23.86 -15.94
N LEU A 160 9.14 23.06 -15.76
CA LEU A 160 7.75 23.46 -16.00
C LEU A 160 7.28 24.55 -15.02
N GLU A 161 7.65 24.46 -13.74
CA GLU A 161 7.44 25.51 -12.73
C GLU A 161 7.96 26.86 -13.17
N LYS A 162 9.16 26.86 -13.76
CA LYS A 162 9.81 28.06 -14.26
C LYS A 162 9.15 28.58 -15.55
N ALA A 163 8.59 27.69 -16.37
CA ALA A 163 7.96 28.03 -17.64
C ALA A 163 6.49 28.50 -17.50
N VAL A 164 5.75 28.03 -16.48
CA VAL A 164 4.33 28.37 -16.29
C VAL A 164 4.04 28.77 -14.83
N PRO A 165 4.32 30.03 -14.44
CA PRO A 165 4.24 30.50 -13.05
C PRO A 165 2.83 30.52 -12.44
N LYS A 166 1.78 30.41 -13.27
CA LYS A 166 0.37 30.48 -12.83
C LYS A 166 -0.20 29.15 -12.31
N VAL A 167 0.51 28.04 -12.53
CA VAL A 167 0.11 26.73 -12.00
C VAL A 167 0.90 26.52 -10.70
N LYS A 168 0.19 26.32 -9.58
CA LYS A 168 0.82 25.99 -8.30
C LYS A 168 1.36 24.56 -8.36
N PHE A 169 2.54 24.39 -8.94
CA PHE A 169 3.23 23.11 -9.06
C PHE A 169 4.02 22.70 -7.81
N ALA A 170 4.09 23.56 -6.79
CA ALA A 170 4.70 23.21 -5.50
C ALA A 170 4.15 21.89 -4.93
N SER A 171 2.87 21.59 -5.17
CA SER A 171 2.26 20.30 -4.83
C SER A 171 2.78 19.13 -5.68
N LEU A 172 3.11 19.35 -6.96
CA LEU A 172 3.63 18.28 -7.84
C LEU A 172 5.08 17.91 -7.50
N ALA A 173 5.91 18.88 -7.12
CA ALA A 173 7.26 18.60 -6.63
C ALA A 173 7.24 17.81 -5.32
N ASP A 174 6.36 18.19 -4.39
CA ASP A 174 6.14 17.47 -3.13
C ASP A 174 5.62 16.04 -3.40
N ILE A 175 4.68 15.87 -4.33
CA ILE A 175 4.19 14.55 -4.76
C ILE A 175 5.33 13.71 -5.35
N VAL A 176 6.19 14.28 -6.20
CA VAL A 176 7.33 13.55 -6.80
C VAL A 176 8.37 13.14 -5.76
N GLU A 177 8.69 14.00 -4.79
CA GLU A 177 9.61 13.64 -3.71
C GLU A 177 9.01 12.58 -2.78
N GLU A 178 7.71 12.63 -2.56
CA GLU A 178 6.97 11.65 -1.78
C GLU A 178 6.92 10.27 -2.47
N ILE A 179 6.66 10.25 -3.77
CA ILE A 179 6.75 9.08 -4.63
C ILE A 179 8.15 8.47 -4.54
N LYS A 180 9.19 9.31 -4.70
CA LYS A 180 10.58 8.87 -4.62
C LYS A 180 10.90 8.25 -3.28
N THR A 181 10.52 8.90 -2.19
CA THR A 181 10.73 8.37 -0.84
C THR A 181 10.07 7.00 -0.68
N ARG A 182 8.82 6.84 -1.13
CA ARG A 182 8.12 5.54 -1.04
C ARG A 182 8.71 4.45 -1.90
N MET A 183 8.99 4.75 -3.16
CA MET A 183 9.52 3.75 -4.08
C MET A 183 10.92 3.31 -3.67
N VAL A 184 11.72 4.18 -3.05
CA VAL A 184 13.03 3.83 -2.47
C VAL A 184 12.88 2.84 -1.31
N ARG A 185 11.89 3.03 -0.42
CA ARG A 185 11.63 2.07 0.66
C ARG A 185 11.20 0.72 0.13
N GLU A 186 10.35 0.71 -0.90
CA GLU A 186 9.84 -0.53 -1.48
C GLU A 186 10.93 -1.38 -2.20
N VAL A 187 12.05 -0.75 -2.59
CA VAL A 187 13.17 -1.47 -3.23
C VAL A 187 14.24 -1.94 -2.25
N ASP A 188 14.10 -1.63 -0.96
CA ASP A 188 15.02 -2.05 0.08
C ASP A 188 14.39 -3.16 0.92
N PHE A 189 14.70 -4.42 0.57
CA PHE A 189 14.16 -5.57 1.30
C PHE A 189 14.67 -5.71 2.74
N ILE A 190 15.69 -4.94 3.15
CA ILE A 190 16.08 -4.86 4.56
C ILE A 190 15.05 -4.07 5.36
N GLU A 191 14.44 -3.03 4.78
CA GLU A 191 13.35 -2.32 5.45
C GLU A 191 12.10 -3.22 5.56
N GLU A 192 11.74 -3.96 4.51
CA GLU A 192 10.64 -4.93 4.56
C GLU A 192 10.88 -6.02 5.61
N ALA A 193 12.11 -6.53 5.72
CA ALA A 193 12.50 -7.46 6.77
C ALA A 193 12.31 -6.88 8.18
N SER A 194 12.71 -5.63 8.41
CA SER A 194 12.53 -4.95 9.69
C SER A 194 11.05 -4.77 10.05
N ASN A 195 10.21 -4.44 9.06
CA ASN A 195 8.77 -4.29 9.27
C ASN A 195 8.11 -5.64 9.66
N LEU A 196 8.57 -6.73 9.04
CA LEU A 196 8.14 -8.09 9.40
C LEU A 196 8.52 -8.43 10.84
N ASP A 197 9.75 -8.14 11.25
CA ASP A 197 10.21 -8.41 12.62
C ASP A 197 9.43 -7.60 13.66
N ASP A 198 9.19 -6.32 13.39
CA ASP A 198 8.38 -5.45 14.25
C ASP A 198 6.97 -6.03 14.44
N PHE A 199 6.35 -6.51 13.36
CA PHE A 199 5.02 -7.13 13.42
C PHE A 199 5.05 -8.47 14.17
N VAL A 200 6.05 -9.32 13.94
CA VAL A 200 6.23 -10.59 14.67
C VAL A 200 6.42 -10.32 16.17
N ASN A 201 7.21 -9.31 16.53
CA ASN A 201 7.42 -8.91 17.91
C ASN A 201 6.11 -8.43 18.55
N TYR A 202 5.32 -7.62 17.85
CA TYR A 202 3.97 -7.22 18.27
C TYR A 202 3.07 -8.44 18.56
N LEU A 203 3.03 -9.43 17.67
CA LEU A 203 2.25 -10.65 17.88
C LEU A 203 2.70 -11.41 19.13
N ASN A 204 4.01 -11.47 19.38
CA ASN A 204 4.57 -12.12 20.55
C ASN A 204 4.23 -11.36 21.84
N ILE A 205 4.41 -10.04 21.89
CA ILE A 205 4.14 -9.22 23.07
C ILE A 205 2.65 -9.30 23.45
N THR A 206 1.76 -9.30 22.44
CA THR A 206 0.31 -9.40 22.67
C THR A 206 -0.19 -10.83 22.86
N GLN A 207 0.69 -11.84 22.77
CA GLN A 207 0.33 -13.26 22.81
C GLN A 207 -0.78 -13.62 21.79
N ASN A 208 -0.76 -12.96 20.63
CA ASN A 208 -1.76 -13.18 19.60
C ASN A 208 -1.43 -14.43 18.78
N HIS A 209 -1.90 -15.58 19.25
CA HIS A 209 -1.69 -16.87 18.59
C HIS A 209 -2.64 -17.13 17.40
N LYS A 210 -3.57 -16.21 17.11
CA LYS A 210 -4.53 -16.36 16.01
C LYS A 210 -4.03 -15.77 14.68
N ALA A 211 -2.97 -14.97 14.72
CA ALA A 211 -2.32 -14.39 13.54
C ALA A 211 -0.87 -14.87 13.41
N MET A 212 -0.30 -14.72 12.21
CA MET A 212 1.10 -15.02 11.92
C MET A 212 1.65 -14.12 10.82
N ALA A 213 2.90 -13.71 10.95
CA ALA A 213 3.73 -13.22 9.84
C ALA A 213 4.93 -14.16 9.65
N PRO A 214 5.48 -14.26 8.43
CA PRO A 214 6.60 -15.16 8.16
C PRO A 214 7.86 -14.70 8.89
N LYS A 215 8.56 -15.62 9.52
CA LYS A 215 9.89 -15.36 10.09
C LYS A 215 10.89 -15.00 8.98
N VAL A 216 11.67 -13.93 9.17
CA VAL A 216 12.76 -13.56 8.26
C VAL A 216 14.03 -14.37 8.56
N TYR A 217 14.75 -14.76 7.51
CA TYR A 217 16.08 -15.36 7.59
C TYR A 217 17.12 -14.31 7.16
N HIS A 218 17.54 -13.45 8.10
CA HIS A 218 18.43 -12.32 7.81
C HIS A 218 19.76 -12.72 7.20
N GLN A 219 20.34 -13.85 7.61
CA GLN A 219 21.59 -14.37 7.07
C GLN A 219 21.49 -14.77 5.58
N TYR A 220 20.27 -14.88 5.05
CA TYR A 220 19.96 -15.17 3.65
C TYR A 220 19.12 -14.04 3.03
N SER A 221 19.19 -12.85 3.59
CA SER A 221 18.49 -11.67 3.08
C SER A 221 19.46 -10.52 2.85
N THR A 222 19.25 -9.77 1.78
CA THR A 222 20.03 -8.61 1.35
C THR A 222 19.05 -7.50 0.92
N ARG A 223 19.57 -6.37 0.43
CA ARG A 223 18.73 -5.30 -0.13
C ARG A 223 17.86 -5.78 -1.31
N ARG A 224 18.28 -6.83 -2.03
CA ARG A 224 17.65 -7.29 -3.29
C ARG A 224 17.09 -8.71 -3.23
N VAL A 225 17.30 -9.41 -2.12
CA VAL A 225 16.78 -10.75 -1.84
C VAL A 225 16.19 -10.79 -0.44
N LEU A 226 14.92 -11.12 -0.28
CA LEU A 226 14.30 -11.38 1.02
C LEU A 226 13.98 -12.88 1.13
N THR A 227 14.58 -13.54 2.11
CA THR A 227 14.29 -14.94 2.42
C THR A 227 13.46 -15.02 3.69
N MET A 228 12.26 -15.58 3.59
CA MET A 228 11.33 -15.67 4.72
C MET A 228 10.63 -17.03 4.77
N GLN A 229 10.09 -17.38 5.94
CA GLN A 229 9.35 -18.61 6.17
C GLN A 229 8.23 -18.77 5.13
N ARG A 230 8.12 -19.96 4.56
CA ARG A 230 6.98 -20.28 3.68
C ARG A 230 5.73 -20.52 4.52
N LEU A 231 4.70 -19.73 4.28
CA LEU A 231 3.36 -19.95 4.80
C LEU A 231 2.54 -20.79 3.80
N TYR A 232 1.66 -21.63 4.33
CA TYR A 232 0.78 -22.52 3.55
C TYR A 232 -0.67 -22.23 3.92
N GLY A 233 -1.48 -21.94 2.91
CA GLY A 233 -2.86 -21.52 3.09
C GLY A 233 -3.49 -21.04 1.79
N VAL A 234 -4.66 -20.43 1.92
CA VAL A 234 -5.42 -19.87 0.79
C VAL A 234 -5.53 -18.35 0.94
N PRO A 235 -5.41 -17.57 -0.14
CA PRO A 235 -5.66 -16.13 -0.08
C PRO A 235 -7.08 -15.82 0.38
N LEU A 236 -7.26 -14.73 1.13
CA LEU A 236 -8.59 -14.31 1.60
C LEU A 236 -9.47 -13.78 0.46
N THR A 237 -8.92 -13.55 -0.73
CA THR A 237 -9.69 -13.17 -1.94
C THR A 237 -10.59 -14.29 -2.45
N ASP A 238 -10.27 -15.56 -2.15
CA ASP A 238 -11.07 -16.71 -2.58
C ASP A 238 -12.11 -17.09 -1.51
N PHE A 239 -13.17 -16.29 -1.45
CA PHE A 239 -14.22 -16.40 -0.43
C PHE A 239 -14.90 -17.77 -0.40
N GLU A 240 -15.10 -18.39 -1.56
CA GLU A 240 -15.77 -19.69 -1.64
C GLU A 240 -14.89 -20.81 -1.09
N VAL A 241 -13.57 -20.72 -1.28
CA VAL A 241 -12.62 -21.64 -0.65
C VAL A 241 -12.52 -21.37 0.85
N VAL A 242 -12.50 -20.11 1.28
CA VAL A 242 -12.49 -19.74 2.71
C VAL A 242 -13.72 -20.28 3.44
N LYS A 243 -14.93 -20.11 2.88
CA LYS A 243 -16.18 -20.65 3.45
C LYS A 243 -16.18 -22.16 3.60
N LYS A 244 -15.52 -22.88 2.69
CA LYS A 244 -15.41 -24.35 2.75
C LYS A 244 -14.38 -24.83 3.76
N ARG A 245 -13.31 -24.05 3.98
CA ARG A 245 -12.19 -24.42 4.87
C ARG A 245 -12.39 -23.97 6.31
N CYS A 246 -13.16 -22.91 6.56
CA CYS A 246 -13.41 -22.39 7.89
C CYS A 246 -14.89 -22.53 8.29
N LYS A 247 -15.13 -22.90 9.54
CA LYS A 247 -16.49 -22.98 10.10
C LYS A 247 -17.12 -21.60 10.32
N ASP A 248 -16.29 -20.58 10.57
CA ASP A 248 -16.73 -19.19 10.76
C ASP A 248 -15.77 -18.21 10.06
N PRO A 249 -16.00 -17.91 8.77
CA PRO A 249 -15.25 -16.90 8.03
C PRO A 249 -15.25 -15.51 8.69
N SER A 250 -16.31 -15.16 9.41
CA SER A 250 -16.42 -13.91 10.16
C SER A 250 -15.32 -13.80 11.21
N GLN A 251 -15.04 -14.89 11.92
CA GLN A 251 -14.01 -14.93 12.95
C GLN A 251 -12.59 -14.74 12.38
N VAL A 252 -12.35 -15.20 11.15
CA VAL A 252 -11.07 -14.99 10.44
C VAL A 252 -10.87 -13.50 10.18
N LEU A 253 -11.91 -12.81 9.67
CA LEU A 253 -11.83 -11.37 9.43
C LEU A 253 -11.71 -10.55 10.71
N ILE A 254 -12.51 -10.86 11.72
CA ILE A 254 -12.43 -10.19 13.03
C ILE A 254 -11.03 -10.35 13.62
N THR A 255 -10.41 -11.53 13.45
CA THR A 255 -9.02 -11.77 13.86
C THR A 255 -8.06 -10.90 13.06
N ALA A 256 -8.20 -10.84 11.73
CA ALA A 256 -7.37 -10.01 10.86
C ALA A 256 -7.47 -8.52 11.24
N MET A 257 -8.69 -8.03 11.46
CA MET A 257 -8.98 -6.66 11.85
C MET A 257 -8.41 -6.32 13.23
N ASN A 258 -8.70 -7.12 14.27
CA ASN A 258 -8.15 -6.90 15.60
C ASN A 258 -6.61 -6.87 15.59
N THR A 259 -6.00 -7.76 14.81
CA THR A 259 -4.54 -7.83 14.68
C THR A 259 -4.00 -6.59 13.97
N TRP A 260 -4.62 -6.17 12.88
CA TRP A 260 -4.20 -4.97 12.17
C TRP A 260 -4.42 -3.70 12.99
N PHE A 261 -5.56 -3.54 13.65
CA PHE A 261 -5.84 -2.42 14.54
C PHE A 261 -4.85 -2.37 15.72
N GLY A 262 -4.52 -3.52 16.31
CA GLY A 262 -3.49 -3.58 17.35
C GLY A 262 -2.12 -3.13 16.82
N SER A 263 -1.77 -3.49 15.57
CA SER A 263 -0.50 -3.08 14.97
C SER A 263 -0.34 -1.56 14.85
N LEU A 264 -1.43 -0.80 14.67
CA LEU A 264 -1.39 0.68 14.57
C LEU A 264 -0.83 1.35 15.83
N MET A 265 -1.01 0.74 16.99
CA MET A 265 -0.59 1.28 18.29
C MET A 265 0.71 0.68 18.80
N MET A 266 1.03 -0.53 18.34
CA MET A 266 2.03 -1.39 18.97
C MET A 266 3.25 -1.63 18.07
N CYS A 267 3.16 -1.31 16.77
CA CYS A 267 4.27 -1.40 15.83
C CYS A 267 4.80 0.01 15.51
N ASN A 268 6.09 0.11 15.15
CA ASN A 268 6.67 1.36 14.66
C ASN A 268 6.02 1.83 13.35
N SER A 269 5.52 0.87 12.58
CA SER A 269 4.80 1.09 11.34
C SER A 269 3.66 0.07 11.21
N PHE A 270 2.59 0.46 10.54
CA PHE A 270 1.46 -0.44 10.29
C PHE A 270 1.44 -0.86 8.82
N HIS A 271 0.89 -2.04 8.55
CA HIS A 271 0.70 -2.53 7.19
C HIS A 271 -0.30 -1.62 6.44
N ALA A 272 0.19 -0.76 5.57
CA ALA A 272 -0.61 0.31 4.95
C ALA A 272 -1.25 -0.11 3.61
N ASP A 273 -0.92 -1.30 3.10
CA ASP A 273 -1.55 -1.90 1.92
C ASP A 273 -2.17 -3.27 2.24
N LEU A 274 -2.96 -3.35 3.32
CA LEU A 274 -3.50 -4.62 3.78
C LEU A 274 -4.79 -4.99 3.02
N HIS A 275 -4.64 -5.54 1.82
CA HIS A 275 -5.76 -6.14 1.09
C HIS A 275 -5.77 -7.67 1.25
N ALA A 276 -6.84 -8.32 0.78
CA ALA A 276 -7.03 -9.77 0.94
C ALA A 276 -6.07 -10.62 0.12
N GLY A 277 -5.31 -10.00 -0.78
CA GLY A 277 -4.17 -10.64 -1.45
C GLY A 277 -2.97 -10.75 -0.51
N ASN A 278 -2.87 -9.87 0.49
CA ASN A 278 -1.82 -9.84 1.51
C ASN A 278 -2.25 -10.54 2.82
N LEU A 279 -3.43 -11.17 2.79
CA LEU A 279 -3.95 -11.99 3.88
C LEU A 279 -4.17 -13.43 3.39
N MET A 280 -3.78 -14.39 4.23
CA MET A 280 -3.98 -15.81 3.97
C MET A 280 -4.69 -16.49 5.14
N LEU A 281 -5.62 -17.41 4.84
CA LEU A 281 -6.12 -18.36 5.82
C LEU A 281 -5.17 -19.56 5.79
N LEU A 282 -4.38 -19.72 6.85
CA LEU A 282 -3.40 -20.80 6.95
C LEU A 282 -4.10 -22.14 7.15
N ASP A 283 -3.43 -23.23 6.76
CA ASP A 283 -3.96 -24.59 6.90
C ASP A 283 -4.21 -24.98 8.38
N ASP A 284 -3.54 -24.32 9.32
CA ASP A 284 -3.73 -24.48 10.77
C ASP A 284 -4.84 -23.58 11.36
N GLY A 285 -5.52 -22.79 10.53
CA GLY A 285 -6.63 -21.92 10.93
C GLY A 285 -6.22 -20.52 11.38
N ARG A 286 -4.92 -20.18 11.41
CA ARG A 286 -4.45 -18.81 11.71
C ARG A 286 -4.59 -17.89 10.50
N VAL A 287 -4.58 -16.58 10.77
CA VAL A 287 -4.52 -15.53 9.74
C VAL A 287 -3.06 -15.18 9.46
N GLY A 288 -2.58 -15.50 8.26
CA GLY A 288 -1.28 -15.10 7.76
C GLY A 288 -1.30 -13.69 7.17
N PHE A 289 -0.35 -12.85 7.58
CA PHE A 289 -0.08 -11.54 6.99
C PHE A 289 1.20 -11.66 6.16
N ILE A 290 1.18 -11.16 4.92
CA ILE A 290 2.32 -11.18 3.99
C ILE A 290 2.47 -9.81 3.31
N ASP A 291 3.64 -9.55 2.73
CA ASP A 291 3.99 -8.34 1.96
C ASP A 291 4.00 -7.02 2.76
N PHE A 292 5.03 -6.84 3.59
CA PHE A 292 5.23 -5.65 4.43
C PHE A 292 6.06 -4.57 3.71
N GLY A 293 6.00 -4.55 2.37
CA GLY A 293 6.71 -3.57 1.55
C GLY A 293 6.12 -2.16 1.63
N ILE A 294 4.82 -2.04 1.94
CA ILE A 294 4.12 -0.76 2.09
C ILE A 294 3.62 -0.63 3.54
N VAL A 295 4.34 0.17 4.32
CA VAL A 295 3.98 0.50 5.70
C VAL A 295 3.76 1.99 5.87
N GLY A 296 2.86 2.35 6.79
CA GLY A 296 2.57 3.72 7.21
C GLY A 296 3.03 3.95 8.64
N GLN A 297 3.17 5.21 9.04
CA GLN A 297 3.43 5.58 10.42
C GLN A 297 2.37 6.58 10.85
N LEU A 298 1.77 6.36 12.02
CA LEU A 298 0.81 7.29 12.58
C LEU A 298 1.27 7.71 13.96
N LYS A 299 1.16 9.02 14.23
CA LYS A 299 1.30 9.50 15.60
C LYS A 299 0.09 9.04 16.42
N PRO A 300 0.26 8.65 17.69
CA PRO A 300 -0.85 8.17 18.52
C PRO A 300 -2.05 9.11 18.58
N GLU A 301 -1.81 10.43 18.51
CA GLU A 301 -2.86 11.45 18.55
C GLU A 301 -3.73 11.43 17.29
N VAL A 302 -3.12 11.19 16.12
CA VAL A 302 -3.84 11.10 14.84
C VAL A 302 -4.75 9.88 14.85
N TRP A 303 -4.24 8.73 15.30
CA TRP A 303 -5.04 7.51 15.41
C TRP A 303 -6.19 7.64 16.40
N THR A 304 -5.93 8.18 17.60
CA THR A 304 -6.97 8.39 18.62
C THR A 304 -8.12 9.21 18.07
N ALA A 305 -7.81 10.29 17.35
CA ALA A 305 -8.82 11.13 16.74
C ALA A 305 -9.50 10.46 15.53
N CYS A 306 -8.82 9.55 14.80
CA CYS A 306 -9.47 8.73 13.77
C CYS A 306 -10.53 7.79 14.36
N ILE A 307 -10.23 7.09 15.46
CA ILE A 307 -11.22 6.25 16.15
C ILE A 307 -12.40 7.12 16.59
N ALA A 308 -12.12 8.25 17.23
CA ALA A 308 -13.15 9.14 17.74
C ALA A 308 -14.03 9.71 16.60
N PHE A 309 -13.45 10.04 15.45
CA PHE A 309 -14.19 10.42 14.24
C PHE A 309 -15.14 9.32 13.75
N MET A 310 -14.68 8.06 13.77
CA MET A 310 -15.49 6.92 13.32
C MET A 310 -16.62 6.55 14.29
N ASP A 311 -16.36 6.64 15.59
CA ASP A 311 -17.39 6.50 16.64
C ASP A 311 -18.47 7.59 16.49
N ALA A 312 -18.05 8.83 16.20
CA ALA A 312 -18.97 9.93 15.94
C ALA A 312 -19.80 9.70 14.65
N LEU A 313 -19.20 9.18 13.58
CA LEU A 313 -19.90 8.87 12.33
C LEU A 313 -21.04 7.85 12.54
N GLN A 314 -20.81 6.80 13.33
CA GLN A 314 -21.84 5.79 13.62
C GLN A 314 -23.02 6.35 14.43
N LYS A 315 -22.71 7.24 15.38
CA LYS A 315 -23.71 7.93 16.18
C LYS A 315 -24.39 9.05 15.40
N THR A 316 -24.03 9.24 14.13
CA THR A 316 -24.44 10.37 13.29
C THR A 316 -24.20 11.72 13.98
N ASP A 317 -23.14 11.79 14.79
CA ASP A 317 -22.75 12.96 15.56
C ASP A 317 -21.76 13.79 14.75
N TYR A 318 -22.30 14.54 13.78
CA TYR A 318 -21.50 15.34 12.86
C TYR A 318 -20.73 16.47 13.56
N ALA A 319 -21.19 16.91 14.74
CA ALA A 319 -20.50 17.88 15.55
C ALA A 319 -19.22 17.29 16.15
N LEU A 320 -19.33 16.11 16.76
CA LEU A 320 -18.18 15.38 17.30
C LEU A 320 -17.22 14.94 16.17
N MET A 321 -17.72 14.59 14.98
CA MET A 321 -16.88 14.35 13.81
C MET A 321 -16.03 15.58 13.46
N ALA A 322 -16.67 16.76 13.36
CA ALA A 322 -15.99 18.01 13.06
C ALA A 322 -14.93 18.35 14.13
N GLU A 323 -15.24 18.17 15.41
CA GLU A 323 -14.27 18.37 16.51
C GLU A 323 -13.06 17.45 16.41
N ASN A 324 -13.26 16.16 16.13
CA ASN A 324 -12.18 15.19 15.97
C ASN A 324 -11.29 15.49 14.75
N MET A 325 -11.87 15.99 13.66
CA MET A 325 -11.09 16.45 12.49
C MET A 325 -10.16 17.63 12.84
N LEU A 326 -10.61 18.54 13.71
CA LEU A 326 -9.79 19.65 14.20
C LEU A 326 -8.70 19.18 15.17
N GLY A 327 -9.04 18.21 16.03
CA GLY A 327 -8.12 17.58 16.99
C GLY A 327 -6.93 16.87 16.35
N MET A 328 -7.04 16.45 15.08
CA MET A 328 -5.96 15.82 14.31
C MET A 328 -4.85 16.79 13.87
N GLY A 329 -4.91 18.08 14.24
CA GLY A 329 -3.89 19.08 13.90
C GLY A 329 -3.86 19.44 12.42
N MET A 330 -4.97 19.21 11.72
CA MET A 330 -5.07 19.32 10.26
C MET A 330 -5.33 20.74 9.75
N THR A 331 -5.40 21.73 10.64
CA THR A 331 -5.67 23.12 10.26
C THR A 331 -4.72 24.07 10.99
N ALA A 332 -4.21 25.06 10.24
CA ALA A 332 -3.46 26.20 10.79
C ALA A 332 -4.36 27.41 11.10
N VAL A 333 -5.66 27.30 10.79
CA VAL A 333 -6.65 28.37 10.91
C VAL A 333 -7.80 27.96 11.82
N LYS A 334 -8.43 28.94 12.45
CA LYS A 334 -9.63 28.71 13.25
C LYS A 334 -10.80 28.40 12.31
N ILE A 335 -11.33 27.19 12.41
CA ILE A 335 -12.45 26.70 11.59
C ILE A 335 -13.75 26.83 12.39
N ASP A 336 -14.84 27.13 11.70
CA ASP A 336 -16.18 27.07 12.28
C ASP A 336 -16.68 25.61 12.28
N THR A 337 -16.63 24.99 13.46
CA THR A 337 -17.02 23.58 13.66
C THR A 337 -18.47 23.32 13.26
N GLN A 338 -19.38 24.28 13.40
CA GLN A 338 -20.80 24.08 13.06
C GLN A 338 -21.01 24.04 11.55
N VAL A 339 -20.30 24.89 10.80
CA VAL A 339 -20.37 24.89 9.34
C VAL A 339 -19.73 23.62 8.78
N LEU A 340 -18.61 23.18 9.35
CA LEU A 340 -17.98 21.90 9.00
C LEU A 340 -18.92 20.72 9.27
N ALA A 341 -19.56 20.68 10.44
CA ALA A 341 -20.52 19.63 10.79
C ALA A 341 -21.70 19.57 9.81
N ALA A 342 -22.24 20.72 9.39
CA ALA A 342 -23.33 20.77 8.41
C ALA A 342 -22.91 20.31 7.00
N ASP A 343 -21.65 20.53 6.61
CA ASP A 343 -21.11 20.02 5.34
C ASP A 343 -20.86 18.51 5.41
N LEU A 344 -20.37 18.00 6.56
CA LEU A 344 -20.23 16.55 6.81
C LEU A 344 -21.59 15.86 6.82
N GLU A 345 -22.58 16.45 7.47
CA GLU A 345 -23.96 15.95 7.45
C GLU A 345 -24.48 15.84 6.03
N ARG A 346 -24.30 16.86 5.18
CA ARG A 346 -24.71 16.81 3.77
C ARG A 346 -23.98 15.73 2.96
N LEU A 347 -22.71 15.49 3.24
CA LEU A 347 -21.92 14.44 2.59
C LEU A 347 -22.43 13.04 2.99
N PHE A 348 -22.53 12.78 4.29
CA PHE A 348 -22.83 11.45 4.81
C PHE A 348 -24.33 11.12 4.80
N SER A 349 -25.23 12.10 4.87
CA SER A 349 -26.67 11.86 4.74
C SER A 349 -27.05 11.29 3.37
N GLY A 350 -26.36 11.68 2.28
CA GLY A 350 -26.52 11.07 0.96
C GLY A 350 -26.07 9.61 0.89
N VAL A 351 -25.07 9.23 1.69
CA VAL A 351 -24.51 7.87 1.77
C VAL A 351 -25.34 6.98 2.71
N LEU A 352 -25.82 7.51 3.84
CA LEU A 352 -26.62 6.80 4.84
C LEU A 352 -28.07 6.55 4.41
N LEU A 353 -28.60 7.30 3.44
CA LEU A 353 -29.94 7.10 2.88
C LEU A 353 -29.98 6.07 1.74
N ALA A 354 -28.83 5.63 1.24
CA ALA A 354 -28.77 4.52 0.31
C ALA A 354 -29.12 3.22 1.04
N ASP A 355 -29.96 2.38 0.42
CA ASP A 355 -30.25 1.05 0.95
C ASP A 355 -28.89 0.35 1.21
N PRO A 356 -28.64 -0.24 2.40
CA PRO A 356 -27.45 -1.02 2.64
C PRO A 356 -27.18 -2.02 1.52
N GLN A 357 -28.24 -2.47 0.81
CA GLN A 357 -28.24 -3.32 -0.36
C GLN A 357 -27.75 -2.65 -1.67
N GLU A 358 -27.99 -1.34 -1.89
CA GLU A 358 -27.55 -0.57 -3.06
C GLU A 358 -26.07 -0.14 -2.95
N LEU A 359 -25.61 0.14 -1.73
CA LEU A 359 -24.18 0.22 -1.41
C LEU A 359 -23.45 -1.11 -1.67
N LEU A 360 -24.13 -2.28 -1.68
CA LEU A 360 -23.50 -3.59 -1.97
C LEU A 360 -23.07 -3.76 -3.43
N SER A 361 -23.70 -3.05 -4.35
CA SER A 361 -23.37 -3.07 -5.77
C SER A 361 -22.44 -1.93 -6.19
N SER A 362 -22.07 -1.08 -5.24
CA SER A 362 -21.23 0.08 -5.48
C SER A 362 -19.79 -0.35 -5.84
N ASN A 363 -19.27 0.22 -6.92
CA ASN A 363 -17.98 -0.11 -7.50
C ASN A 363 -16.84 0.41 -6.58
N PRO A 364 -15.58 -0.04 -6.74
CA PRO A 364 -14.42 0.59 -6.09
C PRO A 364 -14.35 2.12 -6.26
N ALA A 365 -14.98 2.63 -7.32
CA ALA A 365 -15.17 4.06 -7.59
C ALA A 365 -15.97 4.78 -6.49
N ASP A 366 -17.00 4.16 -5.90
CA ASP A 366 -17.91 4.83 -4.97
C ASP A 366 -17.29 5.08 -3.58
N LEU A 367 -16.36 4.21 -3.16
CA LEU A 367 -15.56 4.41 -1.93
C LEU A 367 -14.49 5.49 -2.11
N ASN A 368 -13.86 5.53 -3.28
CA ASN A 368 -12.96 6.61 -3.63
C ASN A 368 -13.72 7.94 -3.67
N ASP A 369 -14.96 7.97 -4.17
CA ASP A 369 -15.80 9.16 -4.22
C ASP A 369 -16.09 9.74 -2.84
N ILE A 370 -16.48 8.90 -1.88
CA ILE A 370 -16.69 9.34 -0.49
C ILE A 370 -15.41 9.96 0.09
N MET A 371 -14.25 9.34 -0.17
CA MET A 371 -12.98 9.87 0.31
C MET A 371 -12.62 11.20 -0.37
N MET A 372 -12.88 11.34 -1.68
CA MET A 372 -12.64 12.58 -2.42
C MET A 372 -13.56 13.70 -1.96
N ASP A 373 -14.83 13.40 -1.71
CA ASP A 373 -15.80 14.35 -1.19
C ASP A 373 -15.40 14.81 0.22
N MET A 374 -14.88 13.90 1.05
CA MET A 374 -14.36 14.23 2.38
C MET A 374 -13.12 15.13 2.28
N VAL A 375 -12.20 14.85 1.36
CA VAL A 375 -11.05 15.71 1.06
C VAL A 375 -11.52 17.09 0.60
N ALA A 376 -12.48 17.17 -0.31
CA ALA A 376 -13.03 18.42 -0.82
C ALA A 376 -13.79 19.24 0.24
N VAL A 377 -14.49 18.58 1.17
CA VAL A 377 -15.04 19.24 2.37
C VAL A 377 -13.91 19.80 3.21
N GLY A 378 -12.88 19.01 3.52
CA GLY A 378 -11.74 19.48 4.31
C GLY A 378 -11.03 20.67 3.69
N GLU A 379 -10.71 20.63 2.39
CA GLU A 379 -10.03 21.72 1.69
C GLU A 379 -10.81 23.03 1.72
N ARG A 380 -12.14 23.00 1.60
CA ARG A 380 -13.01 24.19 1.70
C ARG A 380 -12.91 24.88 3.06
N HIS A 381 -12.65 24.09 4.11
CA HIS A 381 -12.49 24.58 5.48
C HIS A 381 -11.03 24.85 5.86
N GLY A 382 -10.07 24.66 4.95
CA GLY A 382 -8.64 24.83 5.23
C GLY A 382 -8.02 23.66 6.00
N ILE A 383 -8.69 22.51 6.02
CA ILE A 383 -8.22 21.25 6.58
C ILE A 383 -7.35 20.55 5.54
N ARG A 384 -6.16 20.12 5.94
CA ARG A 384 -5.29 19.24 5.16
C ARG A 384 -5.17 17.90 5.87
N PHE A 385 -5.73 16.87 5.25
CA PHE A 385 -5.59 15.51 5.75
C PHE A 385 -4.13 15.04 5.67
N PRO A 386 -3.54 14.56 6.77
CA PRO A 386 -2.29 13.84 6.74
C PRO A 386 -2.43 12.64 5.82
N ARG A 387 -1.37 12.33 5.09
CA ARG A 387 -1.38 11.23 4.14
C ARG A 387 -1.69 9.87 4.79
N ASP A 388 -1.14 9.64 5.98
CA ASP A 388 -1.36 8.41 6.73
C ASP A 388 -2.82 8.27 7.21
N PHE A 389 -3.55 9.38 7.36
CA PHE A 389 -5.00 9.38 7.62
C PHE A 389 -5.78 8.82 6.41
N ALA A 390 -5.47 9.28 5.20
CA ALA A 390 -6.16 8.80 4.00
C ALA A 390 -5.93 7.30 3.77
N LEU A 391 -4.71 6.81 4.04
CA LEU A 391 -4.38 5.38 3.96
C LEU A 391 -5.12 4.57 5.01
N LEU A 392 -5.16 5.05 6.25
CA LEU A 392 -5.91 4.43 7.33
C LEU A 392 -7.41 4.36 6.99
N PHE A 393 -7.99 5.47 6.53
CA PHE A 393 -9.41 5.55 6.19
C PHE A 393 -9.77 4.58 5.05
N LYS A 394 -8.96 4.56 3.98
CA LYS A 394 -9.08 3.57 2.89
C LYS A 394 -9.05 2.14 3.41
N GLN A 395 -8.12 1.85 4.34
CA GLN A 395 -7.97 0.52 4.90
C GLN A 395 -9.17 0.12 5.79
N MET A 396 -9.75 1.07 6.53
CA MET A 396 -10.97 0.84 7.31
C MET A 396 -12.18 0.57 6.40
N LEU A 397 -12.34 1.34 5.32
CA LEU A 397 -13.38 1.10 4.31
C LEU A 397 -13.24 -0.26 3.63
N TYR A 398 -11.99 -0.67 3.35
CA TYR A 398 -11.69 -1.98 2.80
C TYR A 398 -12.17 -3.12 3.72
N PHE A 399 -11.93 -3.00 5.02
CA PHE A 399 -12.39 -3.98 6.02
C PHE A 399 -13.91 -4.01 6.17
N ASP A 400 -14.57 -2.84 6.16
CA ASP A 400 -16.04 -2.75 6.22
C ASP A 400 -16.70 -3.55 5.08
N ARG A 401 -16.19 -3.40 3.85
CA ARG A 401 -16.67 -4.18 2.70
C ARG A 401 -16.52 -5.69 2.90
N PHE A 402 -15.35 -6.14 3.35
CA PHE A 402 -15.06 -7.56 3.52
C PHE A 402 -15.96 -8.21 4.59
N MET A 403 -16.19 -7.48 5.68
CA MET A 403 -17.08 -7.91 6.75
C MET A 403 -18.54 -7.97 6.30
N ARG A 404 -19.02 -7.04 5.48
CA ARG A 404 -20.39 -7.11 4.92
C ARG A 404 -20.57 -8.32 3.98
N ILE A 405 -19.53 -8.74 3.26
CA ILE A 405 -19.57 -9.92 2.37
C ILE A 405 -19.58 -11.24 3.18
N LEU A 406 -18.76 -11.33 4.22
CA LEU A 406 -18.53 -12.57 4.97
C LEU A 406 -19.37 -12.70 6.24
N ALA A 407 -19.86 -11.58 6.78
CA ALA A 407 -20.61 -11.49 8.03
C ALA A 407 -21.69 -10.36 7.96
N PRO A 408 -22.65 -10.42 7.03
CA PRO A 408 -23.59 -9.33 6.71
C PRO A 408 -24.47 -8.85 7.86
N TYR A 409 -24.61 -9.65 8.93
CA TYR A 409 -25.41 -9.33 10.11
C TYR A 409 -24.55 -8.90 11.33
N THR A 410 -23.25 -8.68 11.13
CA THR A 410 -22.32 -8.27 12.19
C THR A 410 -22.04 -6.78 12.08
N ASP A 411 -22.48 -6.00 13.06
CA ASP A 411 -22.07 -4.61 13.21
C ASP A 411 -20.63 -4.57 13.75
N ILE A 412 -19.69 -4.20 12.89
CA ILE A 412 -18.24 -4.22 13.14
C ILE A 412 -17.89 -3.34 14.33
N TYR A 413 -18.45 -2.14 14.39
CA TYR A 413 -18.01 -1.16 15.37
C TYR A 413 -18.71 -1.31 16.72
N ALA A 414 -19.82 -2.05 16.74
CA ALA A 414 -20.50 -2.50 17.95
C ALA A 414 -20.15 -3.96 18.34
N ASP A 415 -19.36 -4.68 17.54
CA ASP A 415 -19.01 -6.07 17.83
C ASP A 415 -18.12 -6.13 19.07
N GLN A 416 -18.64 -6.70 20.16
CA GLN A 416 -17.91 -6.86 21.41
C GLN A 416 -16.62 -7.70 21.28
N ARG A 417 -16.47 -8.46 20.17
CA ARG A 417 -15.25 -9.20 19.83
C ARG A 417 -14.18 -8.33 19.19
N LEU A 418 -14.55 -7.17 18.62
CA LEU A 418 -13.61 -6.16 18.21
C LEU A 418 -13.17 -5.40 19.46
N GLN A 419 -12.07 -5.86 20.04
CA GLN A 419 -11.40 -5.16 21.12
C GLN A 419 -10.59 -4.03 20.50
N MET A 420 -11.28 -3.02 19.94
CA MET A 420 -10.66 -1.73 19.64
C MET A 420 -9.96 -1.32 20.93
N VAL A 421 -8.66 -1.05 20.88
CA VAL A 421 -7.77 -0.89 22.04
C VAL A 421 -8.25 0.29 22.91
N GLN A 422 -9.30 0.09 23.69
CA GLN A 422 -9.89 1.07 24.60
C GLN A 422 -9.26 0.95 26.00
N THR A 423 -8.35 -0.01 26.21
CA THR A 423 -7.89 -0.39 27.56
C THR A 423 -6.37 -0.52 27.74
N MET A 424 -5.52 -0.19 26.74
CA MET A 424 -4.05 -0.25 26.93
C MET A 424 -3.40 1.12 26.84
N ASP A 425 -2.63 1.46 27.89
CA ASP A 425 -1.83 2.68 27.99
C ASP A 425 -0.65 2.63 26.99
N PRO A 426 -0.58 3.56 26.02
CA PRO A 426 0.51 3.62 25.04
C PRO A 426 1.91 3.74 25.67
N ASN A 427 1.99 4.23 26.92
CA ASN A 427 3.26 4.47 27.61
C ASN A 427 3.96 3.20 28.12
N VAL A 428 3.31 2.04 28.06
CA VAL A 428 3.91 0.77 28.53
C VAL A 428 4.97 0.24 27.55
N LEU A 429 5.04 0.75 26.31
CA LEU A 429 5.81 0.13 25.22
C LEU A 429 6.95 0.97 24.65
N LEU A 430 7.01 2.27 24.98
CA LEU A 430 8.13 3.15 24.60
C LEU A 430 9.37 3.00 25.51
N LYS A 431 9.41 1.98 26.37
CA LYS A 431 10.59 1.60 27.14
C LYS A 431 11.06 0.23 26.70
N ASN A 432 11.86 0.19 25.64
CA ASN A 432 13.18 -0.45 25.61
C ASN A 432 13.87 -0.17 24.27
#